data_AF-A0A3D5RYH1-F1
#
_entry.id   AF-A0A3D5RYH1-F1
#
_cell.length_a   1.000
_cell.length_b   1.000
_cell.length_c   1.000
_cell.angle_alpha   90.00
_cell.angle_beta   90.00
_cell.angle_gamma   90.00
#
_symmetry.space_group_name_H-M   'P 1'
#
loop_
_entity.id
_entity.type
_entity.pdbx_description
1 polymer ?
#
loop_
_entity_poly.entity_id
_entity_poly.type
_entity_poly.pdbx_seq_one_letter_code
_entity_poly.pdbx_strand_id
1 'polypeptide(L)'
;MADTRPYCSIVDVQSLNPGSTYDSTSEPTLDAVKQFVIRTYARVNGIIRSVGYTVPATSIVTTTLNGAVSADDTSAIVDSVTGFTVGDTIRLVGSTATDLVDEFKVVVAISTLTFTLDPALVNAYSDEDEVILIGDGLQILRHANALGAAALAEGANFTAGNPNESSHGQALMQEFNDLMEEIQNVPQMLHDVASITTKADKWPQSSGVVSLQQQNPSDTPETDTEVKAGVEPKTTVAQEL
;
A
#
# COMPACT_ATOMS: atom_id res chain seq x y z
N MET A 1 0.08 -25.86 10.78
CA MET A 1 -0.93 -25.16 11.62
C MET A 1 -1.34 -23.92 10.85
N ALA A 2 -2.63 -23.54 10.84
CA ALA A 2 -3.06 -22.29 10.22
C ALA A 2 -2.48 -21.12 11.02
N ASP A 3 -1.88 -20.15 10.34
CA ASP A 3 -1.38 -18.92 10.97
C ASP A 3 -2.56 -18.19 11.62
N THR A 4 -2.49 -17.99 12.95
CA THR A 4 -3.53 -17.31 13.73
C THR A 4 -3.19 -15.84 13.98
N ARG A 5 -2.09 -15.33 13.41
CA ARG A 5 -1.69 -13.94 13.58
C ARG A 5 -2.59 -13.04 12.74
N PRO A 6 -3.04 -11.88 13.27
CA PRO A 6 -3.76 -10.89 12.49
C PRO A 6 -2.94 -10.41 11.28
N TYR A 7 -3.63 -9.91 10.26
CA TYR A 7 -2.95 -9.46 9.04
C TYR A 7 -2.29 -8.09 9.20
N CYS A 8 -2.70 -7.29 10.19
CA CYS A 8 -2.16 -5.98 10.47
C CYS A 8 -1.62 -5.82 11.90
N SER A 9 -0.77 -4.84 12.09
CA SER A 9 -0.25 -4.38 13.38
C SER A 9 -1.00 -3.14 13.87
N ILE A 10 -0.68 -2.66 15.09
CA ILE A 10 -1.23 -1.39 15.59
C ILE A 10 -0.70 -0.19 14.80
N VAL A 11 0.53 -0.27 14.29
CA VAL A 11 1.13 0.80 13.46
C VAL A 11 0.26 1.05 12.22
N ASP A 12 -0.28 -0.01 11.61
CA ASP A 12 -1.18 0.10 10.46
C ASP A 12 -2.50 0.81 10.78
N VAL A 13 -3.02 0.53 11.97
CA VAL A 13 -4.26 1.17 12.44
C VAL A 13 -4.00 2.64 12.73
N GLN A 14 -2.84 2.98 13.30
CA GLN A 14 -2.44 4.37 13.57
C GLN A 14 -2.13 5.15 12.29
N SER A 15 -1.56 4.53 11.26
CA SER A 15 -1.32 5.20 9.98
C SER A 15 -2.62 5.61 9.28
N LEU A 16 -3.70 4.86 9.51
CA LEU A 16 -5.04 5.17 8.98
C LEU A 16 -5.84 6.10 9.90
N ASN A 17 -5.39 6.34 11.12
CA ASN A 17 -6.02 7.25 12.07
C ASN A 17 -4.97 8.11 12.78
N PRO A 18 -4.26 8.99 12.05
CA PRO A 18 -3.12 9.75 12.58
C PRO A 18 -3.51 10.77 13.66
N GLY A 19 -4.80 11.09 13.79
CA GLY A 19 -5.33 11.94 14.85
C GLY A 19 -5.51 11.23 16.20
N SER A 20 -5.33 9.91 16.24
CA SER A 20 -5.54 9.09 17.44
C SER A 20 -4.23 8.47 17.93
N THR A 21 -3.97 8.59 19.23
CA THR A 21 -2.90 7.85 19.91
C THR A 21 -3.54 6.80 20.82
N TYR A 22 -3.08 5.56 20.75
CA TYR A 22 -3.64 4.44 21.51
C TYR A 22 -2.67 3.98 22.59
N ASP A 23 -3.05 4.12 23.85
CA ASP A 23 -2.28 3.68 25.01
C ASP A 23 -3.19 3.15 26.13
N SER A 24 -2.69 3.01 27.35
CA SER A 24 -3.48 2.53 28.49
C SER A 24 -4.49 3.55 29.04
N THR A 25 -4.37 4.81 28.63
CA THR A 25 -5.15 5.96 29.10
C THR A 25 -6.04 6.59 28.02
N SER A 26 -5.83 6.24 26.75
CA SER A 26 -6.69 6.63 25.64
C SER A 26 -8.03 5.88 25.67
N GLU A 27 -9.03 6.47 25.04
CA GLU A 27 -10.28 5.80 24.69
C GLU A 27 -10.37 5.79 23.17
N PRO A 28 -10.46 4.60 22.50
CA PRO A 28 -10.29 3.28 23.08
C PRO A 28 -8.83 3.04 23.51
N THR A 29 -8.63 2.14 24.47
CA THR A 29 -7.29 1.75 24.92
C THR A 29 -6.57 0.91 23.86
N LEU A 30 -5.23 0.85 23.93
CA LEU A 30 -4.42 0.00 23.07
C LEU A 30 -4.91 -1.45 23.01
N ASP A 31 -5.32 -2.02 24.14
CA ASP A 31 -5.82 -3.39 24.19
C ASP A 31 -7.20 -3.53 23.54
N ALA A 32 -8.07 -2.52 23.63
CA ALA A 32 -9.32 -2.51 22.88
C ALA A 32 -9.07 -2.47 21.36
N VAL A 33 -8.09 -1.69 20.89
CA VAL A 33 -7.72 -1.66 19.46
C VAL A 33 -7.16 -3.00 19.00
N LYS A 34 -6.33 -3.69 19.80
CA LYS A 34 -5.89 -5.06 19.49
C LYS A 34 -7.07 -6.02 19.34
N GLN A 35 -8.12 -5.87 20.16
CA GLN A 35 -9.33 -6.68 20.00
C GLN A 35 -10.09 -6.35 18.71
N PHE A 36 -10.10 -5.07 18.27
CA PHE A 36 -10.67 -4.71 16.97
C PHE A 36 -9.90 -5.36 15.82
N VAL A 37 -8.57 -5.34 15.85
CA VAL A 37 -7.71 -6.03 14.88
C VAL A 37 -8.06 -7.52 14.76
N ILE A 38 -8.22 -8.22 15.90
CA ILE A 38 -8.59 -9.65 15.93
C ILE A 38 -10.00 -9.88 15.36
N ARG A 39 -10.97 -9.03 15.70
CA ARG A 39 -12.36 -9.16 15.19
C ARG A 39 -12.40 -8.97 13.67
N THR A 40 -11.70 -7.95 13.16
CA THR A 40 -11.66 -7.69 11.72
C THR A 40 -10.93 -8.81 10.98
N TYR A 41 -9.82 -9.34 11.51
CA TYR A 41 -9.15 -10.53 10.98
C TYR A 41 -10.11 -11.72 10.84
N ALA A 42 -10.90 -12.01 11.88
CA ALA A 42 -11.87 -13.10 11.85
C ALA A 42 -12.95 -12.88 10.77
N ARG A 43 -13.40 -11.64 10.57
CA ARG A 43 -14.37 -11.27 9.52
C ARG A 43 -13.78 -11.46 8.12
N VAL A 44 -12.59 -10.95 7.86
CA VAL A 44 -11.86 -11.10 6.59
C VAL A 44 -11.70 -12.60 6.26
N ASN A 45 -11.28 -13.40 7.24
CA ASN A 45 -11.15 -14.85 7.07
C ASN A 45 -12.46 -15.57 6.79
N GLY A 46 -13.54 -15.17 7.45
CA GLY A 46 -14.87 -15.71 7.18
C GLY A 46 -15.28 -15.50 5.72
N ILE A 47 -15.00 -14.31 5.19
CA ILE A 47 -15.31 -13.95 3.80
C ILE A 47 -14.46 -14.75 2.81
N ILE A 48 -13.14 -14.80 2.97
CA ILE A 48 -12.25 -15.60 2.10
C ILE A 48 -12.68 -17.07 2.05
N ARG A 49 -13.02 -17.65 3.21
CA ARG A 49 -13.50 -19.04 3.27
C ARG A 49 -14.85 -19.24 2.60
N SER A 50 -15.73 -18.24 2.66
CA SER A 50 -17.06 -18.32 2.04
C SER A 50 -17.01 -18.40 0.51
N VAL A 51 -15.98 -17.82 -0.11
CA VAL A 51 -15.73 -17.90 -1.56
C VAL A 51 -14.88 -19.10 -1.96
N GLY A 52 -14.64 -20.04 -1.04
CA GLY A 52 -13.99 -21.33 -1.34
C GLY A 52 -12.46 -21.29 -1.28
N TYR A 53 -11.85 -20.18 -0.85
CA TYR A 53 -10.41 -20.08 -0.70
C TYR A 53 -9.97 -20.37 0.74
N THR A 54 -8.83 -21.01 0.87
CA THR A 54 -8.15 -21.09 2.17
C THR A 54 -7.34 -19.83 2.37
N VAL A 55 -7.34 -19.31 3.61
CA VAL A 55 -6.39 -18.29 4.04
C VAL A 55 -5.00 -18.69 3.54
N PRO A 56 -4.29 -17.83 2.79
CA PRO A 56 -2.99 -18.20 2.26
C PRO A 56 -2.12 -18.70 3.42
N ALA A 57 -1.72 -19.96 3.36
CA ALA A 57 -0.58 -20.42 4.13
C ALA A 57 0.58 -19.66 3.51
N THR A 58 0.99 -18.59 4.16
CA THR A 58 2.11 -17.76 3.78
C THR A 58 3.32 -18.67 3.64
N SER A 59 3.70 -19.01 2.42
CA SER A 59 5.09 -19.31 2.13
C SER A 59 5.82 -17.98 2.32
N ILE A 60 6.19 -17.70 3.57
CA ILE A 60 6.97 -16.52 3.90
C ILE A 60 8.31 -16.73 3.19
N VAL A 61 8.56 -15.92 2.17
CA VAL A 61 9.91 -15.81 1.59
C VAL A 61 10.63 -14.78 2.44
N THR A 62 11.68 -15.21 3.12
CA THR A 62 12.53 -14.34 3.91
C THR A 62 13.93 -14.34 3.33
N THR A 63 14.61 -13.22 3.48
CA THR A 63 16.02 -13.04 3.17
C THR A 63 16.59 -12.07 4.21
N THR A 64 17.91 -11.97 4.28
CA THR A 64 18.62 -11.05 5.18
C THR A 64 19.28 -9.96 4.36
N LEU A 65 19.46 -8.79 4.97
CA LEU A 65 20.27 -7.75 4.36
C LEU A 65 21.72 -8.23 4.23
N ASN A 66 22.39 -7.86 3.14
CA ASN A 66 23.80 -8.15 2.89
C ASN A 66 24.59 -6.84 2.89
N GLY A 67 24.56 -6.19 4.05
CA GLY A 67 25.10 -4.86 4.28
C GLY A 67 24.08 -3.93 4.94
N ALA A 68 24.58 -3.04 5.78
CA ALA A 68 23.75 -2.01 6.41
C ALA A 68 23.18 -1.05 5.35
N VAL A 69 21.94 -0.61 5.56
CA VAL A 69 21.23 0.40 4.76
C VAL A 69 20.86 1.58 5.64
N SER A 70 20.91 2.78 5.09
CA SER A 70 20.62 4.02 5.80
C SER A 70 19.17 4.47 5.55
N ALA A 71 18.68 5.36 6.41
CA ALA A 71 17.50 6.15 6.08
C ALA A 71 17.75 6.93 4.78
N ASP A 72 16.69 7.17 4.01
CA ASP A 72 16.66 7.75 2.67
C ASP A 72 17.29 6.90 1.56
N ASP A 73 17.87 5.73 1.85
CA ASP A 73 18.33 4.82 0.81
C ASP A 73 17.14 4.29 0.00
N THR A 74 17.32 4.21 -1.32
CA THR A 74 16.35 3.63 -2.26
C THR A 74 16.76 2.25 -2.74
N SER A 75 17.77 1.65 -2.10
CA SER A 75 18.26 0.32 -2.45
C SER A 75 18.70 -0.47 -1.24
N ALA A 76 18.42 -1.78 -1.26
CA ALA A 76 18.89 -2.72 -0.24
C ALA A 76 19.55 -3.92 -0.92
N ILE A 77 20.73 -4.29 -0.44
CA ILE A 77 21.40 -5.53 -0.86
C ILE A 77 20.92 -6.63 0.07
N VAL A 78 20.58 -7.80 -0.49
CA VAL A 78 20.07 -8.96 0.25
C VAL A 78 20.88 -10.21 -0.07
N ASP A 79 20.83 -11.21 0.80
CA ASP A 79 21.54 -12.47 0.60
C ASP A 79 20.93 -13.34 -0.51
N SER A 80 19.63 -13.16 -0.77
CA SER A 80 18.90 -13.84 -1.84
C SER A 80 17.71 -13.00 -2.29
N VAL A 81 17.51 -12.94 -3.60
CA VAL A 81 16.29 -12.40 -4.23
C VAL A 81 15.34 -13.52 -4.68
N THR A 82 15.68 -14.78 -4.38
CA THR A 82 14.91 -15.93 -4.82
C THR A 82 13.52 -15.91 -4.18
N GLY A 83 12.49 -15.95 -5.02
CA GLY A 83 11.09 -15.89 -4.56
C GLY A 83 10.52 -14.48 -4.46
N PHE A 84 11.32 -13.44 -4.74
CA PHE A 84 10.86 -12.06 -4.87
C PHE A 84 10.68 -11.68 -6.35
N THR A 85 9.74 -10.78 -6.63
CA THR A 85 9.44 -10.19 -7.93
C THR A 85 9.33 -8.67 -7.85
N VAL A 86 9.50 -8.00 -8.99
CA VAL A 86 9.23 -6.55 -9.08
C VAL A 86 7.74 -6.31 -8.88
N GLY A 87 7.39 -5.34 -8.04
CA GLY A 87 6.03 -5.05 -7.58
C GLY A 87 5.75 -5.58 -6.17
N ASP A 88 6.55 -6.52 -5.69
CA ASP A 88 6.38 -7.10 -4.36
C ASP A 88 6.53 -6.03 -3.29
N THR A 89 5.64 -6.03 -2.30
CA THR A 89 5.94 -5.33 -1.05
C THR A 89 6.72 -6.24 -0.13
N ILE A 90 7.79 -5.68 0.39
CA ILE A 90 8.61 -6.27 1.42
C ILE A 90 8.39 -5.53 2.74
N ARG A 91 8.57 -6.25 3.84
CA ARG A 91 8.71 -5.70 5.18
C ARG A 91 10.16 -5.82 5.58
N LEU A 92 10.79 -4.71 5.92
CA LEU A 92 12.07 -4.70 6.59
C LEU A 92 11.80 -4.73 8.10
N VAL A 93 12.43 -5.67 8.80
CA VAL A 93 12.32 -5.81 10.26
C VAL A 93 13.72 -5.69 10.83
N GLY A 94 13.95 -4.62 11.57
CA GLY A 94 15.20 -4.40 12.26
C GLY A 94 15.02 -4.18 13.76
N SER A 95 16.15 -4.17 14.46
CA SER A 95 16.18 -3.85 15.87
C SER A 95 17.19 -2.73 16.15
N THR A 96 16.75 -1.74 16.91
CA THR A 96 17.66 -0.83 17.61
C THR A 96 17.89 -1.35 19.03
N ALA A 97 18.83 -0.77 19.77
CA ALA A 97 19.11 -1.16 21.14
C ALA A 97 17.88 -1.03 22.09
N THR A 98 16.87 -0.25 21.70
CA THR A 98 15.70 0.04 22.55
C THR A 98 14.36 -0.38 21.94
N ASP A 99 14.24 -0.45 20.61
CA ASP A 99 12.96 -0.71 19.94
C ASP A 99 13.09 -1.56 18.67
N LEU A 100 12.06 -2.35 18.39
CA LEU A 100 11.86 -2.97 17.08
C LEU A 100 11.37 -1.90 16.11
N VAL A 101 12.01 -1.82 14.95
CA VAL A 101 11.62 -0.93 13.85
C VAL A 101 11.21 -1.79 12.67
N ASP A 102 10.06 -1.47 12.08
CA ASP A 102 9.64 -2.11 10.84
C ASP A 102 9.07 -1.09 9.85
N GLU A 103 9.30 -1.35 8.56
CA GLU A 103 8.70 -0.56 7.50
C GLU A 103 8.40 -1.38 6.25
N PHE A 104 7.54 -0.83 5.40
CA PHE A 104 7.03 -1.49 4.19
C PHE A 104 7.48 -0.74 2.96
N LYS A 105 7.94 -1.49 1.96
CA LYS A 105 8.52 -0.97 0.72
C LYS A 105 8.09 -1.78 -0.47
N VAL A 106 7.87 -1.12 -1.59
CA VAL A 106 7.63 -1.79 -2.87
C VAL A 106 8.97 -1.99 -3.58
N VAL A 107 9.22 -3.21 -4.04
CA VAL A 107 10.39 -3.54 -4.86
C VAL A 107 10.13 -3.10 -6.29
N VAL A 108 10.68 -1.97 -6.70
CA VAL A 108 10.48 -1.41 -8.04
C VAL A 108 11.48 -1.92 -9.08
N ALA A 109 12.59 -2.50 -8.63
CA ALA A 109 13.52 -3.24 -9.48
C ALA A 109 14.29 -4.29 -8.68
N ILE A 110 14.71 -5.36 -9.38
CA ILE A 110 15.59 -6.39 -8.84
C ILE A 110 16.79 -6.53 -9.76
N SER A 111 18.00 -6.44 -9.22
CA SER A 111 19.24 -6.70 -9.94
C SER A 111 20.17 -7.57 -9.11
N THR A 112 20.45 -8.79 -9.57
CA THR A 112 21.31 -9.77 -8.90
C THR A 112 20.91 -10.03 -7.43
N LEU A 113 21.39 -9.22 -6.50
CA LEU A 113 21.14 -9.26 -5.06
C LEU A 113 20.66 -7.93 -4.48
N THR A 114 20.18 -7.02 -5.33
CA THR A 114 19.77 -5.67 -4.94
C THR A 114 18.31 -5.46 -5.25
N PHE A 115 17.55 -5.02 -4.24
CA PHE A 115 16.23 -4.44 -4.39
C PHE A 115 16.36 -2.93 -4.56
N THR A 116 15.65 -2.37 -5.52
CA THR A 116 15.34 -0.93 -5.56
C THR A 116 13.96 -0.72 -4.95
N LEU A 117 13.83 0.25 -4.07
CA LEU A 117 12.68 0.44 -3.19
C LEU A 117 11.98 1.77 -3.47
N ASP A 118 10.65 1.76 -3.38
CA ASP A 118 9.81 2.97 -3.42
C ASP A 118 8.70 2.86 -2.35
N PRO A 119 8.52 3.86 -1.48
CA PRO A 119 9.36 5.05 -1.27
C PRO A 119 10.74 4.73 -0.69
N ALA A 120 11.63 5.72 -0.57
CA ALA A 120 12.91 5.55 0.13
C ALA A 120 12.72 5.06 1.58
N LEU A 121 13.73 4.37 2.14
CA LEU A 121 13.75 3.94 3.54
C LEU A 121 13.57 5.12 4.48
N VAL A 122 12.77 4.94 5.53
CA VAL A 122 12.61 5.95 6.59
C VAL A 122 13.60 5.66 7.73
N ASN A 123 13.94 4.39 7.94
CA ASN A 123 14.84 3.94 8.99
C ASN A 123 16.14 3.36 8.42
N ALA A 124 17.16 3.26 9.27
CA ALA A 124 18.38 2.52 8.98
C ALA A 124 18.28 1.08 9.49
N TYR A 125 18.93 0.13 8.82
CA TYR A 125 18.98 -1.28 9.17
C TYR A 125 20.40 -1.83 9.07
N SER A 126 20.71 -2.82 9.88
CA SER A 126 21.96 -3.57 9.91
C SER A 126 21.95 -4.75 8.93
N ASP A 127 23.11 -5.35 8.72
CA ASP A 127 23.31 -6.54 7.89
C ASP A 127 22.76 -7.84 8.51
N GLU A 128 22.26 -7.80 9.75
CA GLU A 128 21.57 -8.95 10.38
C GLU A 128 20.05 -8.84 10.30
N ASP A 129 19.52 -7.72 9.79
CA ASP A 129 18.09 -7.45 9.77
C ASP A 129 17.37 -8.18 8.62
N GLU A 130 16.10 -8.50 8.85
CA GLU A 130 15.31 -9.41 8.00
C GLU A 130 14.48 -8.65 6.98
N VAL A 131 14.44 -9.17 5.74
CA VAL A 131 13.55 -8.72 4.67
C VAL A 131 12.55 -9.82 4.37
N ILE A 132 11.27 -9.50 4.53
CA ILE A 132 10.17 -10.46 4.45
C ILE A 132 9.29 -10.09 3.27
N LEU A 133 9.09 -11.02 2.34
CA LEU A 133 8.10 -10.86 1.28
C LEU A 133 6.68 -10.89 1.85
N ILE A 134 5.90 -9.87 1.51
CA ILE A 134 4.47 -9.81 1.76
C ILE A 134 3.78 -9.89 0.40
N GLY A 135 3.47 -11.11 -0.04
CA GLY A 135 2.78 -11.30 -1.31
C GLY A 135 1.53 -10.41 -1.41
N ASP A 136 1.21 -9.92 -2.60
CA ASP A 136 0.22 -8.85 -2.83
C ASP A 136 -1.15 -9.13 -2.20
N GLY A 137 -1.58 -10.38 -2.18
CA GLY A 137 -2.78 -10.78 -1.46
C GLY A 137 -2.71 -10.49 0.04
N LEU A 138 -1.58 -10.76 0.69
CA LEU A 138 -1.39 -10.49 2.11
C LEU A 138 -1.42 -8.99 2.42
N GLN A 139 -0.93 -8.13 1.53
CA GLN A 139 -1.05 -6.68 1.70
C GLN A 139 -2.48 -6.21 1.64
N ILE A 140 -3.26 -6.74 0.70
CA ILE A 140 -4.69 -6.44 0.58
C ILE A 140 -5.43 -6.90 1.82
N LEU A 141 -5.14 -8.10 2.32
CA LEU A 141 -5.72 -8.60 3.56
C LEU A 141 -5.30 -7.78 4.79
N ARG A 142 -4.05 -7.33 4.82
CA ARG A 142 -3.52 -6.44 5.85
C ARG A 142 -4.21 -5.08 5.83
N HIS A 143 -4.33 -4.48 4.65
CA HIS A 143 -4.98 -3.20 4.46
C HIS A 143 -6.47 -3.28 4.83
N ALA A 144 -7.18 -4.32 4.38
CA ALA A 144 -8.55 -4.60 4.80
C ALA A 144 -8.65 -4.75 6.33
N ASN A 145 -7.74 -5.52 6.95
CA ASN A 145 -7.74 -5.70 8.39
C ASN A 145 -7.48 -4.37 9.14
N ALA A 146 -6.58 -3.53 8.63
CA ALA A 146 -6.25 -2.23 9.20
C ALA A 146 -7.41 -1.23 9.05
N LEU A 147 -8.02 -1.11 7.87
CA LEU A 147 -9.19 -0.25 7.62
C LEU A 147 -10.34 -0.57 8.56
N GLY A 148 -10.73 -1.84 8.66
CA GLY A 148 -11.83 -2.24 9.53
C GLY A 148 -11.51 -2.01 11.01
N ALA A 149 -10.26 -2.23 11.44
CA ALA A 149 -9.83 -1.96 12.81
C ALA A 149 -9.78 -0.45 13.12
N ALA A 150 -9.30 0.38 12.19
CA ALA A 150 -9.25 1.83 12.32
C ALA A 150 -10.65 2.44 12.37
N ALA A 151 -11.56 1.98 11.50
CA ALA A 151 -12.95 2.42 11.53
C ALA A 151 -13.61 2.10 12.89
N LEU A 152 -13.43 0.89 13.42
CA LEU A 152 -13.96 0.51 14.74
C LEU A 152 -13.32 1.31 15.88
N ALA A 153 -12.01 1.55 15.83
CA ALA A 153 -11.31 2.36 16.82
C ALA A 153 -11.84 3.80 16.83
N GLU A 154 -12.03 4.39 15.66
CA GLU A 154 -12.58 5.72 15.53
C GLU A 154 -14.02 5.80 16.02
N GLY A 155 -14.87 4.83 15.68
CA GLY A 155 -16.23 4.76 16.20
C GLY A 155 -16.30 4.68 17.73
N ALA A 156 -15.31 4.04 18.35
CA ALA A 156 -15.20 3.96 19.82
C ALA A 156 -14.75 5.27 20.47
N ASN A 157 -14.07 6.18 19.75
CA ASN A 157 -13.74 7.53 20.25
C ASN A 157 -14.99 8.41 20.43
N PHE A 158 -16.08 8.10 19.74
CA PHE A 158 -17.33 8.86 19.84
C PHE A 158 -18.22 8.21 20.90
N THR A 159 -18.82 9.03 21.75
CA THR A 159 -19.58 8.66 22.97
C THR A 159 -20.72 7.66 22.78
N ALA A 160 -21.07 7.28 21.55
CA ALA A 160 -22.07 6.24 21.25
C ALA A 160 -21.50 5.01 20.50
N GLY A 161 -20.18 4.89 20.33
CA GLY A 161 -19.51 3.64 19.93
C GLY A 161 -19.81 3.15 18.51
N ASN A 162 -20.39 4.01 17.66
CA ASN A 162 -20.79 3.66 16.30
C ASN A 162 -19.85 4.36 15.30
N PRO A 163 -19.06 3.62 14.49
CA PRO A 163 -18.19 4.21 13.47
C PRO A 163 -18.94 5.06 12.44
N ASN A 164 -20.27 4.91 12.37
CA ASN A 164 -21.14 5.70 11.51
C ASN A 164 -21.43 7.13 12.04
N GLU A 165 -20.80 7.58 13.13
CA GLU A 165 -21.07 8.93 13.67
C GLU A 165 -20.03 9.98 13.24
N SER A 166 -18.80 9.57 12.92
CA SER A 166 -17.76 10.44 12.38
C SER A 166 -17.67 10.31 10.86
N SER A 167 -17.51 11.43 10.14
CA SER A 167 -17.31 11.42 8.69
C SER A 167 -16.07 10.62 8.26
N HIS A 168 -15.00 10.65 9.05
CA HIS A 168 -13.78 9.89 8.75
C HIS A 168 -13.94 8.39 9.07
N GLY A 169 -14.48 8.03 10.24
CA GLY A 169 -14.84 6.63 10.54
C GLY A 169 -15.84 6.01 9.54
N GLN A 170 -16.80 6.79 9.01
CA GLN A 170 -17.68 6.38 7.91
C GLN A 170 -16.90 6.10 6.62
N ALA A 171 -15.95 6.98 6.27
CA ALA A 171 -15.11 6.81 5.08
C ALA A 171 -14.25 5.54 5.18
N LEU A 172 -13.60 5.30 6.34
CA LEU A 172 -12.82 4.08 6.59
C LEU A 172 -13.69 2.83 6.52
N MET A 173 -14.91 2.87 7.07
CA MET A 173 -15.83 1.73 7.01
C MET A 173 -16.34 1.48 5.59
N GLN A 174 -16.59 2.53 4.80
CA GLN A 174 -16.98 2.40 3.41
C GLN A 174 -15.86 1.75 2.59
N GLU A 175 -14.64 2.26 2.70
CA GLU A 175 -13.47 1.71 2.00
C GLU A 175 -13.21 0.25 2.38
N PHE A 176 -13.36 -0.08 3.67
CA PHE A 176 -13.31 -1.47 4.13
C PHE A 176 -14.37 -2.34 3.45
N ASN A 177 -15.63 -1.88 3.37
CA ASN A 177 -16.70 -2.66 2.75
C ASN A 177 -16.50 -2.83 1.25
N ASP A 178 -16.08 -1.77 0.54
CA ASP A 178 -15.77 -1.81 -0.89
C ASP A 178 -14.67 -2.84 -1.18
N LEU A 179 -13.60 -2.84 -0.37
CA LEU A 179 -12.52 -3.81 -0.49
C LEU A 179 -12.97 -5.25 -0.18
N MET A 180 -13.84 -5.44 0.81
CA MET A 180 -14.41 -6.76 1.09
C MET A 180 -15.32 -7.26 -0.03
N GLU A 181 -16.06 -6.36 -0.68
CA GLU A 181 -16.87 -6.68 -1.86
C GLU A 181 -15.98 -7.06 -3.06
N GLU A 182 -14.87 -6.35 -3.27
CA GLU A 182 -13.88 -6.70 -4.28
C GLU A 182 -13.27 -8.10 -4.01
N ILE A 183 -12.84 -8.38 -2.78
CA ILE A 183 -12.34 -9.71 -2.38
C ILE A 183 -13.36 -10.82 -2.64
N GLN A 184 -14.65 -10.54 -2.45
CA GLN A 184 -15.73 -11.50 -2.74
C GLN A 184 -15.96 -11.72 -4.23
N ASN A 185 -15.81 -10.67 -5.03
CA ASN A 185 -16.18 -10.64 -6.44
C ASN A 185 -15.04 -10.91 -7.41
N VAL A 186 -13.79 -11.03 -6.94
CA VAL A 186 -12.64 -11.34 -7.80
C VAL A 186 -12.13 -12.78 -7.53
N PRO A 187 -12.66 -13.79 -8.25
CA PRO A 187 -12.06 -15.12 -8.32
C PRO A 187 -10.58 -15.08 -8.78
N GLN A 188 -10.18 -14.07 -9.56
CA GLN A 188 -8.83 -13.97 -10.14
C GLN A 188 -7.74 -13.49 -9.16
N MET A 189 -8.00 -12.50 -8.30
CA MET A 189 -7.02 -12.01 -7.31
C MET A 189 -6.69 -13.09 -6.27
N LEU A 190 -7.69 -13.86 -5.83
CA LEU A 190 -7.46 -15.01 -4.96
C LEU A 190 -6.88 -16.22 -5.72
N HIS A 191 -7.13 -16.35 -7.02
CA HIS A 191 -6.46 -17.32 -7.89
C HIS A 191 -4.98 -16.96 -8.10
N ASP A 192 -4.59 -15.69 -8.07
CA ASP A 192 -3.18 -15.28 -8.10
C ASP A 192 -2.50 -15.56 -6.75
N VAL A 193 -3.20 -15.37 -5.63
CA VAL A 193 -2.75 -15.81 -4.29
C VAL A 193 -2.56 -17.34 -4.20
N ALA A 194 -3.38 -18.12 -4.90
CA ALA A 194 -3.24 -19.58 -4.94
C ALA A 194 -2.25 -20.09 -6.00
N SER A 195 -2.08 -19.39 -7.13
CA SER A 195 -1.27 -19.83 -8.28
C SER A 195 0.20 -19.41 -8.27
N ILE A 196 0.60 -18.55 -7.32
CA ILE A 196 2.02 -18.24 -7.03
C ILE A 196 2.83 -19.50 -6.62
N THR A 197 2.18 -20.62 -6.25
CA THR A 197 2.87 -21.88 -5.97
C THR A 197 3.05 -22.81 -7.17
N THR A 198 2.48 -22.52 -8.36
CA THR A 198 2.48 -23.51 -9.46
C THR A 198 2.71 -22.99 -10.89
N LYS A 199 2.85 -21.67 -11.14
CA LYS A 199 2.93 -21.14 -12.52
C LYS A 199 4.22 -20.41 -12.92
N ALA A 200 5.36 -20.71 -12.28
CA ALA A 200 6.66 -20.19 -12.73
C ALA A 200 7.15 -20.75 -14.08
N ASP A 201 6.54 -21.81 -14.64
CA ASP A 201 7.10 -22.48 -15.83
C ASP A 201 6.35 -22.29 -17.16
N LYS A 202 5.17 -21.66 -17.20
CA LYS A 202 4.35 -21.65 -18.43
C LYS A 202 3.50 -20.39 -18.63
N TRP A 203 4.12 -19.29 -19.05
CA TRP A 203 3.44 -18.31 -19.92
C TRP A 203 4.28 -18.02 -21.17
N PRO A 204 3.69 -17.98 -22.39
CA PRO A 204 4.45 -17.82 -23.63
C PRO A 204 5.05 -16.42 -23.73
N GLN A 205 6.32 -16.36 -24.10
CA GLN A 205 6.95 -15.15 -24.64
C GLN A 205 6.20 -14.76 -25.91
N SER A 206 5.28 -13.80 -25.84
CA SER A 206 4.70 -13.21 -27.04
C SER A 206 5.76 -12.35 -27.72
N SER A 207 6.48 -12.95 -28.66
CA SER A 207 7.26 -12.24 -29.67
C SER A 207 6.30 -11.50 -30.61
N GLY A 208 5.76 -10.38 -30.16
CA GLY A 208 4.96 -9.46 -30.94
C GLY A 208 5.66 -8.11 -31.00
N VAL A 209 6.46 -7.89 -32.04
CA VAL A 209 7.03 -6.58 -32.35
C VAL A 209 5.88 -5.62 -32.68
N VAL A 210 5.59 -4.68 -31.80
CA VAL A 210 4.78 -3.50 -32.13
C VAL A 210 5.73 -2.41 -32.59
N SER A 211 5.85 -2.25 -33.91
CA SER A 211 6.55 -1.13 -34.52
C SER A 211 5.70 0.13 -34.36
N LEU A 212 6.07 1.02 -33.43
CA LEU A 212 5.55 2.38 -33.39
C LEU A 212 6.24 3.21 -34.48
N GLN A 213 5.54 3.46 -35.59
CA GLN A 213 5.98 4.44 -36.58
C GLN A 213 5.83 5.86 -35.99
N GLN A 214 6.98 6.50 -35.83
CA GLN A 214 7.18 7.88 -35.42
C GLN A 214 6.62 8.83 -36.49
N GLN A 215 5.54 9.56 -36.18
CA GLN A 215 5.05 10.65 -37.03
C GLN A 215 5.86 11.92 -36.74
N ASN A 216 6.65 12.35 -37.73
CA ASN A 216 7.33 13.65 -37.76
C ASN A 216 6.30 14.79 -37.94
N PRO A 217 6.35 15.87 -37.15
CA PRO A 217 5.72 17.13 -37.50
C PRO A 217 6.73 18.03 -38.22
N SER A 218 6.58 18.14 -39.53
CA SER A 218 7.07 19.27 -40.32
C SER A 218 5.89 19.74 -41.15
N ASP A 219 5.46 20.97 -40.95
CA ASP A 219 5.06 21.89 -42.02
C ASP A 219 4.61 23.24 -41.43
N THR A 220 5.43 24.24 -41.67
CA THR A 220 5.13 25.67 -41.54
C THR A 220 4.24 26.11 -42.70
N PRO A 221 3.34 27.10 -42.49
CA PRO A 221 3.07 28.05 -43.56
C PRO A 221 3.17 29.52 -43.10
N GLU A 222 4.02 30.26 -43.84
CA GLU A 222 3.91 31.69 -44.19
C GLU A 222 2.58 31.96 -44.94
N THR A 223 1.93 33.14 -45.03
CA THR A 223 2.16 34.56 -44.70
C THR A 223 0.82 35.33 -44.83
N ASP A 224 0.85 36.62 -44.46
CA ASP A 224 0.09 37.76 -45.03
C ASP A 224 -1.10 38.40 -44.27
N THR A 225 -0.72 39.46 -43.52
CA THR A 225 -1.15 40.88 -43.59
C THR A 225 -2.57 41.25 -44.09
N GLU A 226 -3.37 41.91 -43.23
CA GLU A 226 -4.01 43.20 -43.60
C GLU A 226 -4.42 44.05 -42.38
N VAL A 227 -4.24 45.36 -42.53
CA VAL A 227 -4.48 46.45 -41.57
C VAL A 227 -5.91 46.97 -41.70
N LYS A 228 -6.60 47.32 -40.60
CA LYS A 228 -7.49 48.50 -40.58
C LYS A 228 -7.81 49.04 -39.18
N ALA A 229 -7.87 50.36 -39.17
CA ALA A 229 -7.94 51.27 -38.03
C ALA A 229 -9.29 51.32 -37.30
N GLY A 230 -9.22 51.73 -36.02
CA GLY A 230 -9.98 52.87 -35.55
C GLY A 230 -11.08 52.59 -34.52
N VAL A 231 -10.94 53.25 -33.36
CA VAL A 231 -11.92 54.11 -32.65
C VAL A 231 -11.76 53.97 -31.13
N GLU A 232 -11.16 55.00 -30.52
CA GLU A 232 -11.27 55.41 -29.11
C GLU A 232 -12.72 55.82 -28.76
N PRO A 233 -13.23 55.77 -27.50
CA PRO A 233 -12.76 56.73 -26.48
C PRO A 233 -12.94 56.43 -24.96
N LYS A 234 -12.24 57.26 -24.17
CA LYS A 234 -12.61 57.94 -22.89
C LYS A 234 -12.71 57.18 -21.55
N THR A 235 -11.75 57.52 -20.67
CA THR A 235 -11.88 58.24 -19.37
C THR A 235 -12.94 57.79 -18.36
N THR A 236 -12.55 57.48 -17.10
CA THR A 236 -12.82 58.28 -15.87
C THR A 236 -12.25 57.61 -14.60
N VAL A 237 -11.88 58.48 -13.65
CA VAL A 237 -11.14 58.38 -12.38
C VAL A 237 -12.03 57.91 -11.19
N ALA A 238 -11.46 57.20 -10.20
CA ALA A 238 -11.64 57.35 -8.73
C ALA A 238 -10.71 56.34 -8.00
N GLN A 239 -9.67 56.77 -7.27
CA GLN A 239 -9.63 57.12 -5.84
C GLN A 239 -9.92 55.96 -4.87
N GLU A 240 -8.87 55.46 -4.19
CA GLU A 240 -8.87 55.22 -2.74
C GLU A 240 -7.43 55.03 -2.22
N LEU A 241 -7.14 55.75 -1.12
CA LEU A 241 -5.94 55.79 -0.25
C LEU A 241 -4.71 56.58 -0.72
#